data_AF-A0A7S2IUK3-F1
#
_entry.id   AF-A0A7S2IUK3-F1
#
_cell.length_a   1.000
_cell.length_b   1.000
_cell.length_c   1.000
_cell.angle_alpha   90.00
_cell.angle_beta   90.00
_cell.angle_gamma   90.00
#
_symmetry.space_group_name_H-M   'P 1'
#
loop_
_entity.id
_entity.type
_entity.pdbx_description
1 polymer ?
#
loop_
_entity_poly.entity_id
_entity_poly.type
_entity_poly.pdbx_seq_one_letter_code
_entity_poly.pdbx_strand_id
1 'polypeptide(L)'
;ATGTISKDEFEVRLEDPRFRAQMQLLDLHVLEVQGIFGLLDTEKSGEIGIEELVYGLMLMRGHARSMDMHTILFDTTRLLNRLVAFQHAAEASFKDIQAALAAQRSHPFPIDI
;
A
#
# COMPACT_ATOMS: atom_id res chain seq x y z
N ALA A 1 9.50 -28.79 9.62
CA ALA A 1 9.53 -27.73 8.59
C ALA A 1 9.27 -26.42 9.31
N THR A 2 10.02 -25.36 8.99
CA THR A 2 10.02 -24.05 9.69
C THR A 2 8.74 -23.24 9.55
N GLY A 3 7.76 -23.71 8.78
CA GLY A 3 6.47 -23.01 8.61
C GLY A 3 6.57 -21.72 7.78
N THR A 4 7.75 -21.43 7.23
CA THR A 4 8.06 -20.26 6.40
C THR A 4 8.63 -20.69 5.05
N ILE A 5 8.64 -19.77 4.09
CA ILE A 5 9.30 -19.91 2.78
C ILE A 5 10.01 -18.60 2.43
N SER A 6 11.26 -18.70 1.99
CA SER A 6 12.03 -17.54 1.51
C SER A 6 11.65 -17.19 0.08
N LYS A 7 12.03 -15.98 -0.35
CA LYS A 7 11.79 -15.53 -1.73
C LYS A 7 12.43 -16.45 -2.77
N ASP A 8 13.70 -16.83 -2.55
CA ASP A 8 14.44 -17.68 -3.48
C ASP A 8 13.82 -19.09 -3.55
N GLU A 9 13.43 -19.67 -2.41
CA GLU A 9 12.72 -20.96 -2.39
C GLU A 9 11.38 -20.88 -3.11
N PHE A 10 10.65 -19.77 -2.96
CA PHE A 10 9.39 -19.55 -3.65
C PHE A 10 9.57 -19.40 -5.17
N GLU A 11 10.59 -18.66 -5.62
CA GLU A 11 10.93 -18.51 -7.04
C GLU A 11 11.32 -19.86 -7.67
N VAL A 12 12.15 -20.65 -7.00
CA VAL A 12 12.48 -22.02 -7.43
C VAL A 12 11.23 -22.89 -7.49
N ARG A 13 10.31 -22.75 -6.52
CA ARG A 13 9.05 -23.51 -6.53
C ARG A 13 8.13 -23.11 -7.68
N LEU A 14 8.14 -21.84 -8.06
CA LEU A 14 7.43 -21.34 -9.23
C LEU A 14 7.99 -21.88 -10.55
N GLU A 15 9.20 -22.44 -10.58
CA GLU A 15 9.73 -23.16 -11.75
C GLU A 15 9.29 -24.63 -11.80
N ASP A 16 8.84 -25.24 -10.70
CA ASP A 16 8.37 -26.64 -10.67
C ASP A 16 7.06 -26.77 -11.49
N PRO A 17 7.05 -27.56 -12.59
CA PRO A 17 5.87 -27.76 -13.42
C PRO A 17 4.65 -28.28 -12.64
N ARG A 18 4.87 -29.07 -11.58
CA ARG A 18 3.79 -29.60 -10.73
C ARG A 18 3.15 -28.51 -9.89
N PHE A 19 3.96 -27.57 -9.39
CA PHE A 19 3.45 -26.43 -8.64
C PHE A 19 2.68 -25.48 -9.56
N ARG A 20 3.19 -25.24 -10.78
CA ARG A 20 2.45 -24.47 -11.82
C ARG A 20 1.11 -25.10 -12.16
N ALA A 21 1.07 -26.42 -12.33
CA ALA A 21 -0.18 -27.14 -12.60
C ALA A 21 -1.17 -27.01 -11.42
N GLN A 22 -0.68 -27.05 -10.17
CA GLN A 22 -1.52 -26.82 -8.99
C GLN A 22 -2.08 -25.38 -8.94
N MET A 23 -1.27 -24.37 -9.28
CA MET A 23 -1.74 -22.97 -9.36
C MET A 23 -2.77 -22.78 -10.48
N GLN A 24 -2.57 -23.41 -11.64
CA GLN A 24 -3.55 -23.39 -12.74
C GLN A 24 -4.88 -24.02 -12.35
N LEU A 25 -4.87 -25.12 -11.57
CA LEU A 25 -6.10 -25.71 -11.03
C LEU A 25 -6.85 -24.79 -10.05
N LEU A 26 -6.15 -23.79 -9.50
CA LEU A 26 -6.70 -22.77 -8.63
C LEU A 26 -7.04 -21.47 -9.38
N ASP A 27 -7.01 -21.46 -10.72
CA ASP A 27 -7.18 -20.28 -11.59
C ASP A 27 -6.18 -19.15 -11.29
N LEU A 28 -4.96 -19.48 -10.85
CA LEU A 28 -3.91 -18.52 -10.57
C LEU A 28 -2.87 -18.51 -11.70
N HIS A 29 -2.63 -17.36 -12.32
CA HIS A 29 -1.53 -17.22 -13.28
C HIS A 29 -0.18 -17.06 -12.56
N VAL A 30 0.86 -17.75 -13.02
CA VAL A 30 2.22 -17.68 -12.44
C VAL A 30 2.75 -16.24 -12.34
N LEU A 31 2.39 -15.37 -13.29
CA LEU A 31 2.76 -13.95 -13.28
C LEU A 31 2.09 -13.18 -12.12
N GLU A 32 0.85 -13.52 -11.77
CA GLU A 32 0.14 -12.93 -10.64
C GLU A 32 0.74 -13.42 -9.32
N VAL A 33 1.11 -14.70 -9.27
CA VAL A 33 1.73 -15.34 -8.10
C VAL A 33 3.15 -14.82 -7.85
N GLN A 34 3.92 -14.46 -8.87
CA GLN A 34 5.25 -13.84 -8.69
C GLN A 34 5.19 -12.51 -7.93
N GLY A 35 4.12 -11.73 -8.11
CA GLY A 35 3.95 -10.43 -7.48
C GLY A 35 3.56 -10.50 -6.00
N ILE A 36 2.99 -11.62 -5.54
CA ILE A 36 2.40 -11.68 -4.20
C ILE A 36 3.43 -11.73 -3.07
N PHE A 37 4.62 -12.30 -3.31
CA PHE A 37 5.63 -12.44 -2.26
C PHE A 37 6.01 -11.06 -1.68
N GLY A 38 6.27 -10.09 -2.57
CA GLY A 38 6.59 -8.72 -2.15
C GLY A 38 5.42 -7.96 -1.52
N LEU A 39 4.18 -8.43 -1.72
CA LEU A 39 3.00 -7.88 -1.06
C LEU A 39 2.80 -8.47 0.35
N LEU A 40 3.19 -9.73 0.56
CA LEU A 40 3.05 -10.44 1.83
C LEU A 40 4.22 -10.18 2.79
N ASP A 41 5.43 -9.99 2.27
CA ASP A 41 6.63 -9.64 3.07
C ASP A 41 6.62 -8.15 3.48
N THR A 42 5.63 -7.78 4.30
CA THR A 42 5.43 -6.39 4.75
C THR A 42 6.54 -5.89 5.68
N GLU A 43 7.16 -6.80 6.42
CA GLU A 43 8.27 -6.52 7.35
C GLU A 43 9.65 -6.54 6.67
N LYS A 44 9.72 -6.91 5.38
CA LYS A 44 10.98 -7.09 4.62
C LYS A 44 11.92 -8.08 5.30
N SER A 45 11.37 -9.12 5.90
CA SER A 45 12.13 -10.18 6.57
C SER A 45 12.82 -11.10 5.54
N GLY A 46 12.32 -11.12 4.30
CA GLY A 46 12.76 -12.04 3.26
C GLY A 46 12.11 -13.43 3.34
N GLU A 47 11.24 -13.66 4.33
CA GLU A 47 10.50 -14.89 4.56
C GLU A 47 9.02 -14.62 4.81
N ILE A 48 8.14 -15.47 4.29
CA ILE A 48 6.70 -15.41 4.56
C ILE A 48 6.22 -16.69 5.23
N GLY A 49 5.25 -16.59 6.13
CA GLY A 49 4.60 -17.77 6.69
C GLY A 49 3.84 -18.54 5.62
N ILE A 50 3.85 -19.87 5.68
CA ILE A 50 3.09 -20.71 4.73
C ILE A 50 1.59 -20.43 4.84
N GLU A 51 1.07 -20.15 6.04
CA GLU A 51 -0.33 -19.79 6.24
C GLU A 51 -0.68 -18.45 5.56
N GLU A 52 0.19 -17.45 5.66
CA GLU A 52 0.04 -16.15 5.01
C GLU A 52 0.12 -16.28 3.49
N LEU A 53 1.05 -17.10 2.99
CA LEU A 53 1.15 -17.43 1.58
C LEU A 53 -0.13 -18.10 1.06
N VAL A 54 -0.62 -19.12 1.76
CA VAL A 54 -1.87 -19.82 1.38
C VAL A 54 -3.05 -18.84 1.40
N TYR A 55 -3.16 -18.02 2.44
CA TYR A 55 -4.21 -17.01 2.53
C TYR A 55 -4.13 -16.00 1.38
N GLY A 56 -2.94 -15.50 1.05
CA GLY A 56 -2.72 -14.61 -0.08
C GLY A 56 -3.07 -15.23 -1.43
N LEU A 57 -2.67 -16.48 -1.67
CA LEU A 57 -3.05 -17.24 -2.87
C LEU A 57 -4.56 -17.46 -2.94
N MET A 58 -5.23 -17.69 -1.80
CA MET A 58 -6.69 -17.83 -1.75
C MET A 58 -7.42 -16.51 -2.00
N LEU A 59 -6.87 -15.36 -1.62
CA LEU A 59 -7.41 -14.04 -1.97
C LEU A 59 -7.29 -13.73 -3.46
N MET A 60 -6.19 -14.17 -4.11
CA MET A 60 -6.06 -14.07 -5.57
C MET A 60 -6.97 -15.06 -6.30
N ARG A 61 -7.32 -16.18 -5.66
CA ARG A 61 -8.19 -17.19 -6.22
C ARG A 61 -9.64 -16.69 -6.25
N GLY A 62 -10.06 -16.31 -7.45
CA GLY A 62 -11.43 -15.95 -7.77
C GLY A 62 -11.49 -14.63 -8.52
N HIS A 63 -12.54 -14.46 -9.31
CA HIS A 63 -12.94 -13.16 -9.81
C HIS A 63 -13.30 -12.25 -8.62
N ALA A 64 -12.33 -11.66 -7.92
CA ALA A 64 -12.52 -10.30 -7.44
C ALA A 64 -12.66 -9.47 -8.72
N ARG A 65 -13.91 -9.39 -9.20
CA ARG A 65 -14.30 -9.01 -10.55
C ARG A 65 -13.60 -7.69 -10.85
N SER A 66 -13.07 -7.49 -12.06
CA SER A 66 -12.30 -6.26 -12.36
C SER A 66 -13.02 -4.97 -11.92
N MET A 67 -14.36 -5.00 -11.82
CA MET A 67 -15.22 -3.99 -11.20
C MET A 67 -14.86 -3.60 -9.76
N ASP A 68 -14.56 -4.55 -8.86
CA ASP A 68 -14.17 -4.25 -7.48
C ASP A 68 -12.79 -3.57 -7.45
N MET A 69 -11.86 -4.03 -8.29
CA MET A 69 -10.57 -3.37 -8.47
C MET A 69 -10.69 -1.98 -9.12
N HIS A 70 -11.57 -1.80 -10.11
CA HIS A 70 -11.88 -0.49 -10.68
C HIS A 70 -12.51 0.43 -9.65
N THR A 71 -13.35 -0.10 -8.75
CA THR A 71 -13.94 0.65 -7.63
C THR A 71 -12.87 1.10 -6.65
N ILE A 72 -11.96 0.22 -6.25
CA ILE A 72 -10.82 0.54 -5.38
C ILE A 72 -9.92 1.58 -6.05
N LEU A 73 -9.60 1.44 -7.33
CA LEU A 73 -8.78 2.40 -8.08
C LEU A 73 -9.46 3.78 -8.17
N PHE A 74 -10.77 3.80 -8.42
CA PHE A 74 -11.55 5.04 -8.46
C PHE A 74 -11.61 5.71 -7.09
N ASP A 75 -11.88 4.95 -6.03
CA ASP A 75 -11.91 5.46 -4.66
C ASP A 75 -10.54 5.94 -4.20
N THR A 76 -9.47 5.22 -4.54
CA THR A 76 -8.09 5.64 -4.25
C THR A 76 -7.76 6.95 -4.97
N THR A 77 -8.11 7.08 -6.25
CA THR A 77 -7.91 8.32 -7.01
C THR A 77 -8.68 9.49 -6.39
N ARG A 78 -9.93 9.26 -5.99
CA ARG A 78 -10.78 10.26 -5.34
C ARG A 78 -10.25 10.66 -3.96
N LEU A 79 -9.73 9.71 -3.18
CA LEU A 79 -9.08 9.96 -1.90
C LEU A 79 -7.80 10.78 -2.07
N LEU A 80 -6.95 10.44 -3.04
CA LEU A 80 -5.74 11.21 -3.35
C LEU A 80 -6.07 12.66 -3.74
N ASN A 81 -7.08 12.87 -4.60
CA ASN A 81 -7.51 14.22 -4.98
C ASN A 81 -8.03 15.01 -3.77
N ARG A 82 -8.76 14.37 -2.86
CA ARG A 82 -9.21 15.00 -1.60
C ARG A 82 -8.04 15.33 -0.68
N LEU A 83 -7.04 14.45 -0.61
CA LEU A 83 -5.85 14.67 0.21
C LEU A 83 -5.02 15.85 -0.31
N VAL A 84 -4.84 15.96 -1.63
CA VAL A 84 -4.16 17.11 -2.25
C VAL A 84 -4.91 18.42 -1.99
N ALA A 85 -6.25 18.41 -2.14
CA ALA A 85 -7.06 19.59 -1.82
C ALA A 85 -6.96 19.98 -0.34
N PHE A 86 -6.99 19.00 0.56
CA PHE A 86 -6.79 19.21 1.99
C PHE A 86 -5.39 19.77 2.29
N GLN A 87 -4.35 19.23 1.66
CA GLN A 87 -2.97 19.71 1.82
C GLN A 87 -2.87 21.19 1.44
N HIS A 88 -3.40 21.59 0.27
CA HIS A 88 -3.39 23.00 -0.14
C HIS A 88 -4.17 23.90 0.84
N ALA A 89 -5.31 23.46 1.34
CA ALA A 89 -6.10 24.21 2.32
C ALA A 89 -5.37 24.36 3.65
N ALA A 90 -4.70 23.30 4.11
CA ALA A 90 -3.88 23.32 5.31
C ALA A 90 -2.68 24.26 5.15
N GLU A 91 -1.95 24.19 4.03
CA GLU A 91 -0.83 25.09 3.72
C GLU A 91 -1.25 26.57 3.70
N ALA A 92 -2.41 26.88 3.12
CA ALA A 92 -2.95 28.24 3.13
C ALA A 92 -3.26 28.70 4.57
N SER A 93 -3.94 27.87 5.34
CA SER A 93 -4.28 28.17 6.75
C SER A 93 -3.02 28.38 7.61
N PHE A 94 -1.97 27.59 7.38
CA PHE A 94 -0.70 27.76 8.07
C PHE A 94 -0.01 29.08 7.69
N LYS A 95 -0.06 29.50 6.43
CA LYS A 95 0.48 30.80 6.00
C LYS A 95 -0.27 31.96 6.65
N ASP A 96 -1.59 31.89 6.72
CA ASP A 96 -2.41 32.93 7.36
C ASP A 96 -2.11 33.06 8.85
N ILE A 97 -1.96 31.93 9.56
CA ILE A 97 -1.56 31.91 10.97
C ILE A 97 -0.16 32.52 11.14
N GLN A 98 0.81 32.15 10.29
CA GLN A 98 2.15 32.72 10.34
C GLN A 98 2.15 34.24 10.11
N ALA A 99 1.36 34.73 9.15
CA ALA A 99 1.22 36.15 8.88
C ALA A 99 0.61 36.91 10.06
N ALA A 100 -0.45 36.36 10.69
CA ALA A 100 -1.07 36.94 11.87
C ALA A 100 -0.10 37.02 13.05
N LEU A 101 0.67 35.96 13.30
CA LEU A 101 1.69 35.94 14.37
C LEU A 101 2.84 36.93 14.11
N ALA A 102 3.25 37.10 12.85
CA ALA A 102 4.26 38.09 12.48
C ALA A 102 3.78 39.53 12.66
N ALA A 103 2.51 39.81 12.29
CA ALA A 103 1.88 41.11 12.48
C ALA A 103 1.75 41.48 13.97
N GLN A 104 1.42 40.51 14.83
CA GLN A 104 1.30 40.74 16.27
C GLN A 104 2.65 41.02 16.95
N ARG A 105 3.75 40.46 16.44
CA ARG A 105 5.11 40.72 16.91
C ARG A 105 5.68 42.08 16.48
N SER A 106 5.09 42.72 15.47
CA SER A 106 5.59 43.98 14.89
C SER A 106 4.89 45.23 15.44
N HIS A 107 3.95 45.09 16.39
CA HIS A 107 3.50 46.21 17.23
C HIS A 107 4.49 46.43 18.39
N PRO A 108 5.25 47.54 18.41
CA PRO A 108 6.06 47.90 19.56
C PRO A 108 5.11 48.26 20.71
N PHE A 109 5.40 47.79 21.92
CA PHE A 109 4.76 48.32 23.13
C PHE A 109 4.94 49.85 23.12
N PRO A 110 3.87 50.65 23.29
CA PRO A 110 4.05 52.08 23.52
C PRO A 110 4.79 52.23 24.85
N ILE A 111 6.05 52.66 24.78
CA ILE A 111 6.76 53.12 25.97
C ILE A 111 6.29 54.55 26.19
N ASP A 112 5.22 54.70 26.96
CA ASP A 112 4.86 56.00 27.53
C ASP A 112 5.89 56.32 28.62
N ILE A 113 6.75 57.31 28.37
CA ILE A 113 7.64 57.96 29.35
C ILE A 113 6.98 59.26 29.80
#